data_AF-A0A954GD85-F1
#
_entry.id   AF-A0A954GD85-F1
#
_cell.length_a   1.000
_cell.length_b   1.000
_cell.length_c   1.000
_cell.angle_alpha   90.00
_cell.angle_beta   90.00
_cell.angle_gamma   90.00
#
_symmetry.space_group_name_H-M   'P 1'
#
loop_
_entity.id
_entity.type
_entity.pdbx_description
1 polymer ?
#
loop_
_entity_poly.entity_id
_entity_poly.type
_entity_poly.pdbx_seq_one_letter_code
_entity_poly.pdbx_strand_id
1 'polypeptide(L)'
;MSFQRTVGTEEFENDREIVERLRAGRRRIGEELAKVIVGQDEVIEQLLISLFAGGHCLITGAPGLAKTLLVKSIAQIFHLRFQRIQFTPDLMPADITGTEILQENADGRRELVFVKGPVFANVLLADEINRTPPKTQAALLEAMQEHQVTAAGELHKLEEPFFVLATQNPIEMEGTYPLPEAQLDRFMLNVVIDYLPHEDEVAVVERTTAGNPQPIEPLFTGEDVLAFHEIVRRVPIAKDLIDYAVRLVATSRPRQSETPDFINNWVSWGAGTRASQYLVLAAKARALIAGRSHVTLDDLQTLAKPVLRHRILVNYRAEAEGVTVENVIEGLIERIPK
;
A
#
# COMPACT_ATOMS: atom_id res chain seq x y z
N MET A 1 -30.60 9.45 28.33
CA MET A 1 -30.54 10.31 27.12
C MET A 1 -29.45 11.39 27.16
N SER A 2 -28.85 11.71 28.32
CA SER A 2 -27.73 12.67 28.42
C SER A 2 -26.36 12.05 28.08
N PHE A 3 -26.11 10.79 28.44
CA PHE A 3 -24.80 10.14 28.27
C PHE A 3 -24.40 9.86 26.81
N GLN A 4 -25.36 9.54 25.93
CA GLN A 4 -25.09 9.32 24.49
C GLN A 4 -24.84 10.62 23.71
N ARG A 5 -25.29 11.78 24.21
CA ARG A 5 -25.01 13.07 23.56
C ARG A 5 -23.60 13.57 23.86
N THR A 6 -23.12 13.38 25.09
CA THR A 6 -21.79 13.84 25.51
C THR A 6 -20.67 13.07 24.82
N VAL A 7 -20.79 11.74 24.72
CA VAL A 7 -19.79 10.87 24.04
C VAL A 7 -19.65 11.23 22.57
N GLY A 8 -20.76 11.57 21.89
CA GLY A 8 -20.70 12.06 20.51
C GLY A 8 -19.86 13.34 20.41
N THR A 9 -20.16 14.37 21.19
CA THR A 9 -19.44 15.65 21.14
C THR A 9 -17.93 15.54 21.38
N GLU A 10 -17.49 14.75 22.36
CA GLU A 10 -16.05 14.55 22.64
C GLU A 10 -15.33 13.81 21.49
N GLU A 11 -15.99 12.83 20.90
CA GLU A 11 -15.45 12.04 19.79
C GLU A 11 -15.36 12.87 18.49
N PHE A 12 -16.34 13.75 18.25
CA PHE A 12 -16.32 14.71 17.14
C PHE A 12 -15.25 15.80 17.31
N GLU A 13 -14.98 16.24 18.54
CA GLU A 13 -13.90 17.20 18.83
C GLU A 13 -12.52 16.57 18.61
N ASN A 14 -12.31 15.32 19.05
CA ASN A 14 -11.08 14.58 18.82
C ASN A 14 -10.80 14.33 17.32
N ASP A 15 -11.82 13.88 16.56
CA ASP A 15 -11.70 13.68 15.11
C ASP A 15 -11.29 14.98 14.40
N ARG A 16 -11.83 16.12 14.84
CA ARG A 16 -11.48 17.44 14.29
C ARG A 16 -10.03 17.81 14.59
N GLU A 17 -9.57 17.61 15.82
CA GLU A 17 -8.20 17.91 16.23
C GLU A 17 -7.19 17.09 15.40
N ILE A 18 -7.44 15.80 15.23
CA ILE A 18 -6.58 14.92 14.43
C ILE A 18 -6.58 15.33 12.95
N VAL A 19 -7.73 15.71 12.38
CA VAL A 19 -7.81 16.22 11.01
C VAL A 19 -7.07 17.55 10.85
N GLU A 20 -7.16 18.46 11.82
CA GLU A 20 -6.40 19.71 11.81
C GLU A 20 -4.89 19.45 11.92
N ARG A 21 -4.48 18.50 12.77
CA ARG A 21 -3.09 18.06 12.90
C ARG A 21 -2.57 17.42 11.62
N LEU A 22 -3.38 16.60 10.95
CA LEU A 22 -3.05 16.00 9.65
C LEU A 22 -2.90 17.08 8.56
N ARG A 23 -3.82 18.05 8.49
CA ARG A 23 -3.75 19.16 7.54
C ARG A 23 -2.49 20.01 7.75
N ALA A 24 -2.19 20.36 9.00
CA ALA A 24 -0.98 21.10 9.35
C ALA A 24 0.29 20.30 9.04
N GLY A 25 0.23 18.98 9.28
CA GLY A 25 1.32 18.06 9.03
C GLY A 25 1.57 17.78 7.56
N ARG A 26 0.57 17.80 6.67
CA ARG A 26 0.76 17.48 5.24
C ARG A 26 1.88 18.28 4.59
N ARG A 27 1.86 19.61 4.76
CA ARG A 27 2.92 20.47 4.21
C ARG A 27 4.28 20.10 4.78
N ARG A 28 4.35 19.84 6.09
CA ARG A 28 5.58 19.42 6.76
C ARG A 28 6.07 18.05 6.27
N ILE A 29 5.16 17.08 6.05
CA ILE A 29 5.51 15.78 5.45
C ILE A 29 6.17 15.99 4.09
N GLY A 30 5.57 16.84 3.24
CA GLY A 30 6.14 17.17 1.93
C GLY A 30 7.52 17.84 2.05
N GLU A 31 7.67 18.81 2.95
CA GLU A 31 8.94 19.49 3.22
C GLU A 31 10.02 18.52 3.73
N GLU A 32 9.68 17.62 4.65
CA GLU A 32 10.59 16.61 5.19
C GLU A 32 11.00 15.58 4.12
N LEU A 33 10.04 15.09 3.33
CA LEU A 33 10.34 14.16 2.22
C LEU A 33 11.16 14.83 1.13
N ALA A 34 10.90 16.10 0.82
CA ALA A 34 11.63 16.87 -0.19
C ALA A 34 13.10 17.09 0.17
N LYS A 35 13.52 16.87 1.42
CA LYS A 35 14.94 16.87 1.82
C LYS A 35 15.72 15.73 1.16
N VAL A 36 15.07 14.59 0.92
CA VAL A 36 15.74 13.35 0.46
C VAL A 36 15.15 12.76 -0.82
N ILE A 37 13.89 13.05 -1.16
CA ILE A 37 13.20 12.60 -2.37
C ILE A 37 12.98 13.81 -3.30
N VAL A 38 13.13 13.58 -4.60
CA VAL A 38 12.87 14.58 -5.66
C VAL A 38 11.94 13.95 -6.70
N GLY A 39 10.95 14.70 -7.18
CA GLY A 39 10.15 14.34 -8.35
C GLY A 39 9.21 13.13 -8.20
N GLN A 40 8.77 12.80 -6.98
CA GLN A 40 7.91 11.62 -6.72
C GLN A 40 6.61 11.94 -5.95
N ASP A 41 6.01 13.11 -6.18
CA ASP A 41 4.85 13.58 -5.42
C ASP A 41 3.65 12.63 -5.49
N GLU A 42 3.34 12.10 -6.68
CA GLU A 42 2.22 11.16 -6.86
C GLU A 42 2.47 9.83 -6.12
N VAL A 43 3.70 9.31 -6.20
CA VAL A 43 4.10 8.08 -5.50
C VAL A 43 3.98 8.29 -3.99
N ILE A 44 4.49 9.41 -3.48
CA ILE A 44 4.38 9.79 -2.06
C ILE A 44 2.92 9.86 -1.64
N GLU A 45 2.06 10.53 -2.42
CA GLU A 45 0.63 10.63 -2.13
C GLU A 45 -0.02 9.25 -2.05
N GLN A 46 0.23 8.37 -3.01
CA GLN A 46 -0.33 7.01 -3.04
C GLN A 46 0.15 6.16 -1.84
N LEU A 47 1.42 6.28 -1.45
CA LEU A 47 1.94 5.57 -0.26
C LEU A 47 1.32 6.07 1.04
N LEU A 48 1.15 7.39 1.20
CA LEU A 48 0.46 7.97 2.36
C LEU A 48 -1.01 7.56 2.40
N ILE A 49 -1.69 7.53 1.25
CA ILE A 49 -3.07 7.03 1.13
C ILE A 49 -3.16 5.58 1.62
N SER A 50 -2.25 4.71 1.17
CA SER A 50 -2.22 3.31 1.59
C SER A 50 -1.97 3.17 3.10
N LEU A 51 -0.99 3.92 3.64
CA LEU A 51 -0.67 3.93 5.06
C LEU A 51 -1.87 4.37 5.92
N PHE A 52 -2.52 5.48 5.56
CA PHE A 52 -3.63 6.03 6.33
C PHE A 52 -4.92 5.23 6.19
N ALA A 53 -5.10 4.53 5.07
CA ALA A 53 -6.23 3.64 4.88
C ALA A 53 -6.02 2.24 5.49
N GLY A 54 -4.84 1.98 6.08
CA GLY A 54 -4.47 0.67 6.64
C GLY A 54 -4.33 -0.43 5.58
N GLY A 55 -4.00 -0.05 4.35
CA GLY A 55 -3.81 -0.97 3.23
C GLY A 55 -2.33 -1.22 2.96
N HIS A 56 -2.00 -2.36 2.38
CA HIS A 56 -0.65 -2.68 1.90
C HIS A 56 -0.45 -2.21 0.46
N CYS A 57 0.81 -1.95 0.08
CA CYS A 57 1.15 -1.44 -1.24
C CYS A 57 2.01 -2.43 -2.03
N LEU A 58 1.72 -2.56 -3.32
CA LEU A 58 2.60 -3.19 -4.29
C LEU A 58 3.32 -2.07 -5.05
N ILE A 59 4.63 -2.18 -5.24
CA ILE A 59 5.43 -1.20 -5.96
C ILE A 59 6.06 -1.86 -7.18
N THR A 60 5.73 -1.37 -8.36
CA THR A 60 6.31 -1.83 -9.62
C THR A 60 7.23 -0.75 -10.17
N GLY A 61 8.42 -1.12 -10.63
CA GLY A 61 9.38 -0.19 -11.23
C GLY A 61 10.77 -0.80 -11.34
N ALA A 62 11.66 -0.15 -12.09
CA ALA A 62 13.04 -0.63 -12.26
C ALA A 62 13.85 -0.57 -10.93
N PRO A 63 14.94 -1.34 -10.83
CA PRO A 63 15.94 -1.17 -9.77
C PRO A 63 16.53 0.26 -9.80
N GLY A 64 16.95 0.75 -8.63
CA GLY A 64 17.65 2.05 -8.53
C GLY A 64 16.75 3.29 -8.41
N LEU A 65 15.42 3.16 -8.46
CA LEU A 65 14.48 4.29 -8.39
C LEU A 65 14.20 4.81 -6.96
N ALA A 66 15.21 4.79 -6.08
CA ALA A 66 15.16 5.26 -4.70
C ALA A 66 14.02 4.71 -3.80
N LYS A 67 13.40 3.57 -4.17
CA LYS A 67 12.26 2.96 -3.45
C LYS A 67 12.55 2.74 -1.97
N THR A 68 13.72 2.16 -1.66
CA THR A 68 14.13 1.91 -0.27
C THR A 68 14.28 3.21 0.52
N LEU A 69 14.84 4.26 -0.10
CA LEU A 69 14.98 5.56 0.54
C LEU A 69 13.61 6.17 0.83
N LEU A 70 12.69 6.13 -0.14
CA LEU A 70 11.32 6.64 0.00
C LEU A 70 10.59 5.96 1.17
N VAL A 71 10.57 4.63 1.20
CA VAL A 71 9.84 3.88 2.23
C VAL A 71 10.46 4.10 3.62
N LYS A 72 11.79 4.10 3.71
CA LYS A 72 12.50 4.40 4.97
C LYS A 72 12.20 5.82 5.46
N SER A 73 12.10 6.78 4.54
CA SER A 73 11.80 8.18 4.84
C SER A 73 10.39 8.34 5.41
N ILE A 74 9.41 7.66 4.81
CA ILE A 74 8.04 7.61 5.34
C ILE A 74 8.04 7.00 6.75
N ALA A 75 8.72 5.86 6.95
CA ALA A 75 8.80 5.25 8.28
C ALA A 75 9.41 6.18 9.34
N GLN A 76 10.43 6.97 8.98
CA GLN A 76 11.04 7.97 9.87
C GLN A 76 10.07 9.10 10.25
N ILE A 77 9.28 9.61 9.28
CA ILE A 77 8.29 10.67 9.53
C ILE A 77 7.23 10.24 10.55
N PHE A 78 6.79 8.98 10.49
CA PHE A 78 5.76 8.43 11.41
C PHE A 78 6.34 7.69 12.62
N HIS A 79 7.67 7.80 12.83
CA HIS A 79 8.38 7.12 13.92
C HIS A 79 8.09 5.61 13.99
N LEU A 80 8.04 4.97 12.83
CA LEU A 80 7.70 3.56 12.67
C LEU A 80 8.96 2.71 12.56
N ARG A 81 8.95 1.54 13.18
CA ARG A 81 10.03 0.56 13.05
C ARG A 81 10.06 0.01 11.63
N PHE A 82 11.14 0.30 10.91
CA PHE A 82 11.37 -0.16 9.54
C PHE A 82 12.17 -1.46 9.52
N GLN A 83 11.75 -2.41 8.69
CA GLN A 83 12.51 -3.59 8.30
C GLN A 83 12.50 -3.75 6.78
N ARG A 84 13.56 -4.37 6.26
CA ARG A 84 13.71 -4.72 4.85
C ARG A 84 14.03 -6.20 4.72
N ILE A 85 13.31 -6.89 3.84
CA ILE A 85 13.59 -8.26 3.45
C ILE A 85 13.83 -8.28 1.95
N GLN A 86 14.91 -8.92 1.54
CA GLN A 86 15.15 -9.27 0.16
C GLN A 86 14.62 -10.68 -0.08
N PHE A 87 13.70 -10.82 -1.03
CA PHE A 87 13.15 -12.11 -1.40
C PHE A 87 14.13 -12.79 -2.36
N THR A 88 14.67 -13.94 -1.95
CA THR A 88 15.64 -14.74 -2.70
C THR A 88 15.16 -16.20 -2.83
N PRO A 89 15.57 -16.96 -3.87
CA PRO A 89 15.04 -18.30 -4.12
C PRO A 89 15.19 -19.30 -2.95
N ASP A 90 16.15 -19.06 -2.06
CA ASP A 90 16.49 -19.84 -0.87
C ASP A 90 15.77 -19.38 0.41
N LEU A 91 15.05 -18.25 0.37
CA LEU A 91 14.36 -17.71 1.54
C LEU A 91 13.26 -18.66 2.00
N MET A 92 13.30 -19.04 3.28
CA MET A 92 12.31 -19.92 3.89
C MET A 92 11.22 -19.12 4.63
N PRO A 93 10.01 -19.69 4.80
CA PRO A 93 8.95 -19.05 5.58
C PRO A 93 9.41 -18.58 6.97
N ALA A 94 10.21 -19.40 7.66
CA ALA A 94 10.73 -19.10 9.00
C ALA A 94 11.69 -17.90 9.02
N ASP A 95 12.36 -17.59 7.91
CA ASP A 95 13.22 -16.40 7.81
C ASP A 95 12.40 -15.10 7.77
N ILE A 96 11.11 -15.20 7.43
CA ILE A 96 10.16 -14.10 7.42
C ILE A 96 9.44 -14.02 8.77
N THR A 97 8.86 -15.15 9.20
CA THR A 97 7.99 -15.23 10.37
C THR A 97 8.76 -15.30 11.69
N GLY A 98 10.01 -15.77 11.68
CA GLY A 98 10.78 -16.10 12.88
C GLY A 98 10.87 -17.60 13.13
N THR A 99 11.78 -17.98 14.01
CA THR A 99 12.08 -19.37 14.37
C THR A 99 12.31 -19.51 15.86
N GLU A 100 12.03 -20.68 16.41
CA GLU A 100 12.52 -21.04 17.74
C GLU A 100 13.98 -21.47 17.65
N ILE A 101 14.79 -20.97 18.57
CA ILE A 101 16.18 -21.43 18.75
C ILE A 101 16.33 -21.99 20.16
N LEU A 102 17.17 -23.01 20.28
CA LEU A 102 17.53 -23.54 21.58
C LEU A 102 18.61 -22.65 22.19
N GLN A 103 18.26 -21.91 23.24
CA GLN A 103 19.16 -21.02 23.96
C GLN A 103 19.47 -21.62 25.34
N GLU A 104 20.70 -21.40 25.81
CA GLU A 104 21.12 -21.82 27.14
C GLU A 104 21.00 -20.62 28.09
N ASN A 105 20.21 -20.77 29.14
CA ASN A 105 20.06 -19.74 30.16
C ASN A 105 21.30 -19.64 31.03
N ALA A 106 21.39 -18.55 31.82
CA ALA A 106 22.48 -18.33 32.78
C ALA A 106 22.72 -19.51 33.75
N ASP A 107 21.69 -20.35 33.98
CA ASP A 107 21.73 -21.53 34.83
C ASP A 107 22.10 -22.84 34.09
N GLY A 108 22.50 -22.78 32.81
CA GLY A 108 22.89 -23.95 32.00
C GLY A 108 21.72 -24.80 31.48
N ARG A 109 20.48 -24.32 31.62
CA ARG A 109 19.27 -24.99 31.09
C ARG A 109 19.02 -24.57 29.66
N ARG A 110 18.74 -25.55 28.80
CA ARG A 110 18.33 -25.34 27.41
C ARG A 110 16.83 -25.04 27.35
N GLU A 111 16.46 -23.88 26.83
CA GLU A 111 15.07 -23.49 26.56
C GLU A 111 14.88 -23.12 25.09
N LEU A 112 13.68 -23.35 24.55
CA LEU A 112 13.33 -22.88 23.22
C LEU A 112 12.87 -21.43 23.34
N VAL A 113 13.57 -20.52 22.67
CA VAL A 113 13.26 -19.08 22.63
C VAL A 113 12.86 -18.71 21.22
N PHE A 114 11.69 -18.08 21.08
CA PHE A 114 11.24 -17.58 19.79
C PHE A 114 12.01 -16.30 19.40
N VAL A 115 12.71 -16.37 18.28
CA VAL A 115 13.37 -15.23 17.65
C VAL A 115 12.46 -14.66 16.58
N LYS A 116 11.96 -13.46 16.85
CA LYS A 116 11.09 -12.70 15.97
C LYS A 116 11.75 -12.48 14.61
N GLY A 117 11.05 -12.87 13.55
CA GLY A 117 11.44 -12.55 12.18
C GLY A 117 11.26 -11.07 11.81
N PRO A 118 11.68 -10.69 10.61
CA PRO A 118 11.57 -9.32 10.11
C PRO A 118 10.14 -8.78 9.95
N VAL A 119 9.11 -9.64 9.93
CA VAL A 119 7.70 -9.18 9.93
C VAL A 119 7.29 -8.48 11.23
N PHE A 120 8.03 -8.66 12.33
CA PHE A 120 7.78 -7.94 13.58
C PHE A 120 8.36 -6.52 13.53
N ALA A 121 7.76 -5.70 12.67
CA ALA A 121 8.05 -4.29 12.44
C ALA A 121 6.76 -3.56 12.11
N ASN A 122 6.78 -2.22 12.08
CA ASN A 122 5.62 -1.44 11.65
C ASN A 122 5.60 -1.24 10.14
N VAL A 123 6.76 -1.04 9.51
CA VAL A 123 6.90 -0.87 8.06
C VAL A 123 7.85 -1.93 7.52
N LEU A 124 7.37 -2.73 6.59
CA LEU A 124 8.12 -3.81 5.97
C LEU A 124 8.27 -3.58 4.47
N LEU A 125 9.51 -3.38 4.00
CA LEU A 125 9.83 -3.42 2.59
C LEU A 125 10.21 -4.85 2.18
N ALA A 126 9.36 -5.51 1.41
CA ALA A 126 9.58 -6.84 0.84
C ALA A 126 10.04 -6.70 -0.62
N ASP A 127 11.35 -6.67 -0.85
CA ASP A 127 11.91 -6.46 -2.18
C ASP A 127 11.90 -7.74 -3.01
N GLU A 128 11.42 -7.65 -4.25
CA GLU A 128 11.40 -8.74 -5.24
C GLU A 128 10.62 -9.98 -4.78
N ILE A 129 9.42 -9.76 -4.25
CA ILE A 129 8.55 -10.83 -3.72
C ILE A 129 8.32 -11.98 -4.73
N ASN A 130 8.44 -11.69 -6.02
CA ASN A 130 8.35 -12.67 -7.10
C ASN A 130 9.59 -13.56 -7.28
N ARG A 131 10.65 -13.45 -6.45
CA ARG A 131 11.85 -14.31 -6.55
C ARG A 131 11.89 -15.50 -5.60
N THR A 132 10.82 -15.73 -4.82
CA THR A 132 10.73 -16.85 -3.88
C THR A 132 9.61 -17.81 -4.24
N PRO A 133 9.70 -19.09 -3.86
CA PRO A 133 8.62 -20.04 -4.05
C PRO A 133 7.30 -19.59 -3.40
N PRO A 134 6.14 -20.04 -3.91
CA PRO A 134 4.81 -19.64 -3.40
C PRO A 134 4.60 -19.88 -1.89
N LYS A 135 5.28 -20.87 -1.30
CA LYS A 135 5.18 -21.16 0.14
C LYS A 135 5.76 -20.03 1.00
N THR A 136 6.85 -19.41 0.57
CA THR A 136 7.49 -18.29 1.27
C THR A 136 6.69 -17.00 1.07
N GLN A 137 6.17 -16.77 -0.14
CA GLN A 137 5.22 -15.68 -0.41
C GLN A 137 3.98 -15.77 0.48
N ALA A 138 3.40 -16.97 0.62
CA ALA A 138 2.23 -17.21 1.45
C ALA A 138 2.45 -16.81 2.91
N ALA A 139 3.64 -17.03 3.48
CA ALA A 139 3.93 -16.68 4.86
C ALA A 139 3.84 -15.16 5.12
N LEU A 140 4.36 -14.34 4.20
CA LEU A 140 4.20 -12.88 4.28
C LEU A 140 2.73 -12.47 4.08
N LEU A 141 2.04 -13.07 3.10
CA LEU A 141 0.65 -12.72 2.80
C LEU A 141 -0.33 -13.14 3.91
N GLU A 142 -0.02 -14.20 4.64
CA GLU A 142 -0.76 -14.62 5.83
C GLU A 142 -0.56 -13.61 6.96
N ALA A 143 0.68 -13.22 7.24
CA ALA A 143 0.98 -12.17 8.22
C ALA A 143 0.27 -10.85 7.89
N MET A 144 0.18 -10.48 6.61
CA MET A 144 -0.57 -9.33 6.11
C MET A 144 -2.09 -9.40 6.33
N GLN A 145 -2.69 -10.59 6.37
CA GLN A 145 -4.14 -10.72 6.54
C GLN A 145 -4.53 -10.97 7.99
N GLU A 146 -3.75 -11.76 8.69
CA GLU A 146 -4.06 -12.21 10.05
C GLU A 146 -3.49 -11.27 11.12
N HIS A 147 -2.54 -10.38 10.75
CA HIS A 147 -1.85 -9.48 11.68
C HIS A 147 -1.18 -10.21 12.86
N GLN A 148 -0.85 -11.49 12.64
CA GLN A 148 -0.22 -12.37 13.61
C GLN A 148 0.54 -13.48 12.88
N VAL A 149 1.44 -14.13 13.59
CA VAL A 149 2.21 -15.27 13.12
C VAL A 149 2.02 -16.42 14.11
N THR A 150 1.86 -17.63 13.58
CA THR A 150 1.89 -18.85 14.40
C THR A 150 3.26 -19.51 14.28
N ALA A 151 3.96 -19.68 15.40
CA ALA A 151 5.22 -20.42 15.45
C ALA A 151 5.13 -21.48 16.56
N ALA A 152 5.49 -22.73 16.24
CA ALA A 152 5.45 -23.86 17.17
C ALA A 152 4.13 -24.07 17.96
N GLY A 153 3.00 -23.60 17.41
CA GLY A 153 1.69 -23.68 18.06
C GLY A 153 1.35 -22.48 18.95
N GLU A 154 2.25 -21.51 19.11
CA GLU A 154 2.00 -20.25 19.79
C GLU A 154 1.69 -19.11 18.80
N LEU A 155 0.76 -18.24 19.20
CA LEU A 155 0.35 -17.07 18.43
C LEU A 155 1.13 -15.84 18.88
N HIS A 156 1.82 -15.21 17.94
CA HIS A 156 2.56 -13.97 18.14
C HIS A 156 1.92 -12.84 17.32
N LYS A 157 1.34 -11.85 18.01
CA LYS A 157 0.75 -10.68 17.35
C LYS A 157 1.82 -9.76 16.78
N LEU A 158 1.52 -9.18 15.61
CA LEU A 158 2.35 -8.15 15.01
C LEU A 158 2.13 -6.80 15.71
N GLU A 159 3.11 -5.92 15.58
CA GLU A 159 3.06 -4.59 16.14
C GLU A 159 2.32 -3.65 15.19
N GLU A 160 1.30 -2.97 15.70
CA GLU A 160 0.46 -2.06 14.90
C GLU A 160 0.98 -0.61 14.96
N PRO A 161 0.88 0.17 13.87
CA PRO A 161 0.35 -0.21 12.56
C PRO A 161 1.31 -1.14 11.81
N PHE A 162 0.77 -2.15 11.12
CA PHE A 162 1.53 -3.05 10.24
C PHE A 162 1.33 -2.70 8.75
N PHE A 163 2.36 -2.18 8.10
CA PHE A 163 2.33 -1.72 6.72
C PHE A 163 3.41 -2.40 5.86
N VAL A 164 2.96 -3.27 4.96
CA VAL A 164 3.83 -3.95 3.99
C VAL A 164 3.84 -3.21 2.65
N LEU A 165 5.05 -3.00 2.14
CA LEU A 165 5.30 -2.60 0.76
C LEU A 165 6.09 -3.69 0.06
N ALA A 166 5.48 -4.36 -0.91
CA ALA A 166 6.14 -5.39 -1.69
C ALA A 166 6.59 -4.81 -3.03
N THR A 167 7.80 -5.12 -3.49
CA THR A 167 8.26 -4.71 -4.82
C THR A 167 8.27 -5.89 -5.78
N GLN A 168 7.89 -5.63 -7.03
CA GLN A 168 8.05 -6.58 -8.13
C GLN A 168 8.94 -5.95 -9.19
N ASN A 169 9.96 -6.69 -9.62
CA ASN A 169 10.78 -6.31 -10.75
C ASN A 169 10.16 -6.90 -12.03
N PRO A 170 9.62 -6.08 -12.96
CA PRO A 170 8.95 -6.59 -14.16
C PRO A 170 9.91 -7.10 -15.24
N ILE A 171 11.22 -6.82 -15.12
CA ILE A 171 12.22 -7.09 -16.18
C ILE A 171 12.79 -8.51 -16.05
N GLU A 172 12.94 -9.03 -14.83
CA GLU A 172 13.52 -10.34 -14.59
C GLU A 172 12.48 -11.46 -14.77
N MET A 173 12.61 -12.21 -15.87
CA MET A 173 11.73 -13.34 -16.19
C MET A 173 12.30 -14.70 -15.75
N GLU A 174 13.60 -14.78 -15.43
CA GLU A 174 14.25 -16.03 -15.03
C GLU A 174 14.23 -16.19 -13.51
N GLY A 175 13.81 -17.37 -13.03
CA GLY A 175 13.78 -17.69 -11.60
C GLY A 175 12.70 -16.92 -10.82
N THR A 176 11.66 -16.42 -11.50
CA THR A 176 10.55 -15.73 -10.85
C THR A 176 9.29 -16.60 -10.75
N TYR A 177 8.55 -16.38 -9.66
CA TYR A 177 7.28 -16.99 -9.31
C TYR A 177 6.25 -15.86 -9.20
N PRO A 178 5.44 -15.61 -10.25
CA PRO A 178 4.46 -14.55 -10.21
C PRO A 178 3.44 -14.82 -9.10
N LEU A 179 3.04 -13.74 -8.41
CA LEU A 179 1.96 -13.81 -7.45
C LEU A 179 0.64 -14.08 -8.19
N PRO A 180 -0.11 -15.13 -7.82
CA PRO A 180 -1.47 -15.33 -8.30
C PRO A 180 -2.35 -14.09 -8.06
N GLU A 181 -3.38 -13.91 -8.88
CA GLU A 181 -4.29 -12.77 -8.84
C GLU A 181 -4.99 -12.66 -7.48
N ALA A 182 -5.34 -13.79 -6.88
CA ALA A 182 -5.91 -13.85 -5.55
C ALA A 182 -4.96 -13.32 -4.44
N GLN A 183 -3.65 -13.38 -4.68
CA GLN A 183 -2.62 -12.85 -3.79
C GLN A 183 -2.38 -11.37 -4.03
N LEU A 184 -2.29 -10.95 -5.30
CA LEU A 184 -2.21 -9.55 -5.69
C LEU A 184 -3.39 -8.73 -5.16
N ASP A 185 -4.59 -9.31 -5.16
CA ASP A 185 -5.81 -8.63 -4.69
C ASP A 185 -5.74 -8.22 -3.21
N ARG A 186 -4.83 -8.79 -2.40
CA ARG A 186 -4.61 -8.40 -1.00
C ARG A 186 -3.97 -7.01 -0.86
N PHE A 187 -3.19 -6.55 -1.85
CA PHE A 187 -2.57 -5.22 -1.85
C PHE A 187 -3.60 -4.16 -2.24
N MET A 188 -3.73 -3.09 -1.45
CA MET A 188 -4.67 -2.00 -1.71
C MET A 188 -4.35 -1.32 -3.05
N LEU A 189 -3.12 -0.85 -3.20
CA LEU A 189 -2.64 -0.12 -4.38
C LEU A 189 -1.48 -0.86 -5.05
N ASN A 190 -1.40 -0.76 -6.38
CA ASN A 190 -0.17 -0.93 -7.14
C ASN A 190 0.32 0.44 -7.62
N VAL A 191 1.42 0.87 -7.01
CA VAL A 191 2.11 2.14 -7.26
C VAL A 191 3.24 1.88 -8.25
N VAL A 192 3.21 2.61 -9.37
CA VAL A 192 4.23 2.51 -10.41
C VAL A 192 5.22 3.64 -10.20
N ILE A 193 6.50 3.29 -10.12
CA ILE A 193 7.61 4.24 -10.05
C ILE A 193 8.39 4.11 -11.34
N ASP A 194 8.43 5.18 -12.11
CA ASP A 194 9.18 5.29 -13.36
C ASP A 194 10.41 6.18 -13.17
N TYR A 195 11.24 6.29 -14.21
CA TYR A 195 12.36 7.21 -14.24
C TYR A 195 11.89 8.66 -14.05
N LEU A 196 12.73 9.42 -13.34
CA LEU A 196 12.46 10.83 -13.10
C LEU A 196 12.65 11.64 -14.39
N PRO A 197 11.95 12.78 -14.53
CA PRO A 197 12.33 13.78 -15.51
C PRO A 197 13.81 14.18 -15.36
N HIS A 198 14.47 14.54 -16.46
CA HIS A 198 15.89 14.87 -16.46
C HIS A 198 16.29 15.91 -15.40
N GLU A 199 15.48 16.95 -15.20
CA GLU A 199 15.77 18.00 -14.21
C GLU A 199 15.76 17.45 -12.77
N ASP A 200 14.79 16.61 -12.44
CA ASP A 200 14.69 15.95 -11.14
C ASP A 200 15.81 14.93 -10.95
N GLU A 201 16.17 14.19 -11.99
CA GLU A 201 17.28 13.22 -11.95
C GLU A 201 18.62 13.91 -11.71
N VAL A 202 18.88 15.05 -12.37
CA VAL A 202 20.07 15.89 -12.10
C VAL A 202 20.10 16.30 -10.64
N ALA A 203 18.98 16.79 -10.08
CA ALA A 203 18.92 17.19 -8.68
C ALA A 203 19.16 16.01 -7.72
N VAL A 204 18.68 14.80 -8.05
CA VAL A 204 18.97 13.58 -7.27
C VAL A 204 20.46 13.27 -7.30
N VAL A 205 21.10 13.29 -8.48
CA VAL A 205 22.53 13.00 -8.64
C VAL A 205 23.37 14.02 -7.87
N GLU A 206 23.06 15.32 -7.97
CA GLU A 206 23.76 16.37 -7.23
C GLU A 206 23.65 16.17 -5.71
N ARG A 207 22.45 15.90 -5.20
CA ARG A 207 22.21 15.72 -3.76
C ARG A 207 22.84 14.45 -3.20
N THR A 208 22.76 13.34 -3.93
CA THR A 208 23.32 12.05 -3.49
C THR A 208 24.84 12.03 -3.52
N THR A 209 25.46 12.87 -4.36
CA THR A 209 26.92 13.02 -4.45
C THR A 209 27.46 14.15 -3.57
N ALA A 210 26.61 15.06 -3.09
CA ALA A 210 26.95 16.07 -2.09
C ALA A 210 26.88 15.47 -0.67
N GLY A 211 28.02 15.43 0.02
CA GLY A 211 28.14 14.84 1.36
C GLY A 211 27.49 15.68 2.46
N ASN A 212 26.17 15.52 2.67
CA ASN A 212 25.46 15.61 3.96
C ASN A 212 23.93 15.69 3.73
N PRO A 213 23.20 14.55 3.69
CA PRO A 213 21.75 14.60 3.71
C PRO A 213 21.26 15.13 5.06
N GLN A 214 20.35 16.10 5.05
CA GLN A 214 19.69 16.54 6.27
C GLN A 214 18.84 15.39 6.84
N PRO A 215 18.89 15.13 8.16
CA PRO A 215 18.04 14.11 8.76
C PRO A 215 16.57 14.52 8.68
N ILE A 216 15.71 13.52 8.52
CA ILE A 216 14.26 13.68 8.60
C ILE A 216 13.86 13.81 10.07
N GLU A 217 13.02 14.79 10.37
CA GLU A 217 12.41 14.95 11.69
C GLU A 217 11.11 14.15 11.77
N PRO A 218 10.93 13.29 12.79
CA PRO A 218 9.65 12.63 13.03
C PRO A 218 8.55 13.64 13.34
N LEU A 219 7.41 13.51 12.66
CA LEU A 219 6.25 14.40 12.81
C LEU A 219 5.07 13.72 13.53
N PHE A 220 5.00 12.41 13.42
CA PHE A 220 3.89 11.57 13.88
C PHE A 220 4.42 10.29 14.52
N THR A 221 3.55 9.58 15.23
CA THR A 221 3.81 8.27 15.84
C THR A 221 2.94 7.18 15.21
N GLY A 222 3.17 5.91 15.57
CA GLY A 222 2.28 4.81 15.19
C GLY A 222 0.86 4.96 15.73
N GLU A 223 0.68 5.53 16.91
CA GLU A 223 -0.65 5.82 17.48
C GLU A 223 -1.40 6.84 16.62
N ASP A 224 -0.71 7.86 16.10
CA ASP A 224 -1.30 8.82 15.17
C ASP A 224 -1.78 8.14 13.88
N VAL A 225 -1.01 7.18 13.35
CA VAL A 225 -1.38 6.41 12.16
C VAL A 225 -2.64 5.56 12.41
N LEU A 226 -2.75 4.92 13.57
CA LEU A 226 -3.95 4.17 13.95
C LEU A 226 -5.17 5.09 14.08
N ALA A 227 -4.99 6.28 14.64
CA ALA A 227 -6.04 7.29 14.67
C ALA A 227 -6.47 7.72 13.25
N PHE A 228 -5.52 7.85 12.31
CA PHE A 228 -5.85 8.10 10.90
C PHE A 228 -6.68 6.97 10.28
N HIS A 229 -6.39 5.70 10.59
CA HIS A 229 -7.17 4.56 10.08
C HIS A 229 -8.65 4.66 10.49
N GLU A 230 -8.91 5.07 11.73
CA GLU A 230 -10.26 5.24 12.26
C GLU A 230 -10.99 6.39 11.55
N ILE A 231 -10.33 7.54 11.43
CA ILE A 231 -10.91 8.73 10.79
C ILE A 231 -11.19 8.48 9.31
N VAL A 232 -10.27 7.83 8.58
CA VAL A 232 -10.48 7.44 7.17
C VAL A 232 -11.78 6.66 7.02
N ARG A 233 -12.06 5.70 7.91
CA ARG A 233 -13.31 4.91 7.85
C ARG A 233 -14.55 5.77 8.07
N ARG A 234 -14.46 6.79 8.94
CA ARG A 234 -15.53 7.71 9.31
C ARG A 234 -15.83 8.80 8.28
N VAL A 235 -14.93 9.08 7.34
CA VAL A 235 -15.16 10.08 6.28
C VAL A 235 -16.48 9.77 5.54
N PRO A 236 -17.41 10.74 5.46
CA PRO A 236 -18.66 10.55 4.75
C PRO A 236 -18.42 10.47 3.23
N ILE A 237 -19.18 9.58 2.59
CA ILE A 237 -19.22 9.43 1.13
C ILE A 237 -20.68 9.31 0.71
N ALA A 238 -21.07 10.03 -0.34
CA ALA A 238 -22.42 9.96 -0.88
C ALA A 238 -22.71 8.57 -1.45
N LYS A 239 -23.96 8.10 -1.33
CA LYS A 239 -24.38 6.80 -1.85
C LYS A 239 -24.11 6.67 -3.36
N ASP A 240 -24.34 7.74 -4.11
CA ASP A 240 -24.12 7.76 -5.56
C ASP A 240 -22.63 7.58 -5.94
N LEU A 241 -21.71 8.05 -5.09
CA LEU A 241 -20.27 7.82 -5.27
C LEU A 241 -19.87 6.38 -4.96
N ILE A 242 -20.50 5.75 -3.95
CA ILE A 242 -20.33 4.31 -3.70
C ILE A 242 -20.86 3.51 -4.91
N ASP A 243 -22.04 3.86 -5.41
CA ASP A 243 -22.63 3.22 -6.58
C ASP A 243 -21.73 3.37 -7.81
N TYR A 244 -21.20 4.57 -8.06
CA TYR A 244 -20.20 4.80 -9.11
C TYR A 244 -18.98 3.88 -8.94
N ALA A 245 -18.40 3.78 -7.75
CA ALA A 245 -17.24 2.92 -7.49
C ALA A 245 -17.55 1.43 -7.73
N VAL A 246 -18.76 0.98 -7.36
CA VAL A 246 -19.21 -0.40 -7.59
C VAL A 246 -19.44 -0.64 -9.08
N ARG A 247 -20.10 0.29 -9.79
CA ARG A 247 -20.31 0.23 -11.24
C ARG A 247 -18.99 0.18 -11.98
N LEU A 248 -18.03 1.06 -11.67
CA LEU A 248 -16.69 1.06 -12.25
C LEU A 248 -16.00 -0.30 -12.17
N VAL A 249 -16.02 -0.90 -10.98
CA VAL A 249 -15.42 -2.21 -10.76
C VAL A 249 -16.22 -3.32 -11.46
N ALA A 250 -17.55 -3.28 -11.41
CA ALA A 250 -18.39 -4.28 -12.06
C ALA A 250 -18.22 -4.27 -13.59
N THR A 251 -18.15 -3.10 -14.20
CA THR A 251 -17.97 -2.91 -15.64
C THR A 251 -16.63 -3.44 -16.14
N SER A 252 -15.61 -3.56 -15.27
CA SER A 252 -14.33 -4.21 -15.62
C SER A 252 -14.44 -5.73 -15.86
N ARG A 253 -15.56 -6.35 -15.46
CA ARG A 253 -15.75 -7.81 -15.55
C ARG A 253 -16.31 -8.19 -16.92
N PRO A 254 -15.68 -9.10 -17.67
CA PRO A 254 -16.18 -9.53 -18.97
C PRO A 254 -17.49 -10.32 -18.84
N ARG A 255 -18.29 -10.31 -19.92
CA ARG A 255 -19.51 -11.09 -20.12
C ARG A 255 -20.67 -10.75 -19.17
N GLN A 256 -20.79 -9.50 -18.73
CA GLN A 256 -21.98 -9.03 -18.01
C GLN A 256 -22.87 -8.16 -18.92
N SER A 257 -24.13 -7.97 -18.52
CA SER A 257 -25.14 -7.26 -19.32
C SER A 257 -24.80 -5.81 -19.63
N GLU A 258 -24.05 -5.14 -18.75
CA GLU A 258 -23.67 -3.73 -18.88
C GLU A 258 -22.19 -3.54 -19.29
N THR A 259 -21.50 -4.64 -19.60
CA THR A 259 -20.07 -4.61 -19.93
C THR A 259 -19.84 -4.13 -21.38
N PRO A 260 -19.05 -3.06 -21.60
CA PRO A 260 -18.69 -2.59 -22.93
C PRO A 260 -17.97 -3.66 -23.77
N ASP A 261 -18.12 -3.58 -25.09
CA ASP A 261 -17.52 -4.54 -26.02
C ASP A 261 -16.00 -4.61 -25.90
N PHE A 262 -15.33 -3.47 -25.66
CA PHE A 262 -13.88 -3.45 -25.49
C PHE A 262 -13.41 -4.28 -24.29
N ILE A 263 -14.18 -4.33 -23.20
CA ILE A 263 -13.89 -5.19 -22.05
C ILE A 263 -14.08 -6.65 -22.43
N ASN A 264 -15.16 -6.98 -23.12
CA ASN A 264 -15.40 -8.36 -23.60
C ASN A 264 -14.31 -8.85 -24.56
N ASN A 265 -13.72 -7.92 -25.33
CA ASN A 265 -12.69 -8.23 -26.31
C ASN A 265 -11.28 -8.31 -25.72
N TRP A 266 -10.95 -7.47 -24.72
CA TRP A 266 -9.59 -7.29 -24.22
C TRP A 266 -9.33 -7.85 -22.82
N VAL A 267 -10.36 -8.04 -21.99
CA VAL A 267 -10.20 -8.45 -20.59
C VAL A 267 -10.53 -9.94 -20.41
N SER A 268 -9.60 -10.68 -19.83
CA SER A 268 -9.81 -12.09 -19.44
C SER A 268 -10.40 -12.22 -18.04
N TRP A 269 -9.99 -11.34 -17.12
CA TRP A 269 -10.47 -11.32 -15.74
C TRP A 269 -10.58 -9.88 -15.20
N GLY A 270 -11.70 -9.55 -14.56
CA GLY A 270 -11.97 -8.21 -14.02
C GLY A 270 -11.89 -8.14 -12.49
N ALA A 271 -11.97 -6.93 -11.96
CA ALA A 271 -11.74 -6.66 -10.55
C ALA A 271 -12.89 -7.15 -9.63
N GLY A 272 -12.52 -7.72 -8.46
CA GLY A 272 -13.45 -8.21 -7.45
C GLY A 272 -14.01 -7.11 -6.54
N THR A 273 -14.92 -7.46 -5.61
CA THR A 273 -15.56 -6.51 -4.67
C THR A 273 -14.56 -5.77 -3.77
N ARG A 274 -13.43 -6.42 -3.45
CA ARG A 274 -12.33 -5.79 -2.69
C ARG A 274 -11.79 -4.54 -3.39
N ALA A 275 -11.80 -4.50 -4.72
CA ALA A 275 -11.44 -3.31 -5.48
C ALA A 275 -12.36 -2.13 -5.16
N SER A 276 -13.67 -2.33 -5.07
CA SER A 276 -14.62 -1.26 -4.71
C SER A 276 -14.39 -0.77 -3.28
N GLN A 277 -14.09 -1.68 -2.36
CA GLN A 277 -13.79 -1.34 -0.96
C GLN A 277 -12.52 -0.48 -0.87
N TYR A 278 -11.44 -0.91 -1.53
CA TYR A 278 -10.18 -0.18 -1.55
C TYR A 278 -10.28 1.13 -2.31
N LEU A 279 -11.05 1.21 -3.39
CA LEU A 279 -11.28 2.46 -4.10
C LEU A 279 -11.97 3.49 -3.20
N VAL A 280 -12.99 3.07 -2.45
CA VAL A 280 -13.69 3.95 -1.50
C VAL A 280 -12.77 4.35 -0.33
N LEU A 281 -12.05 3.40 0.27
CA LEU A 281 -11.15 3.70 1.38
C LEU A 281 -10.01 4.63 0.96
N ALA A 282 -9.40 4.37 -0.19
CA ALA A 282 -8.34 5.21 -0.73
C ALA A 282 -8.87 6.62 -1.06
N ALA A 283 -10.08 6.73 -1.63
CA ALA A 283 -10.71 8.03 -1.90
C ALA A 283 -11.03 8.81 -0.62
N LYS A 284 -11.46 8.13 0.45
CA LYS A 284 -11.63 8.74 1.78
C LYS A 284 -10.30 9.25 2.34
N ALA A 285 -9.23 8.46 2.26
CA ALA A 285 -7.90 8.87 2.69
C ALA A 285 -7.36 10.05 1.87
N ARG A 286 -7.53 10.03 0.53
CA ARG A 286 -7.16 11.16 -0.34
C ARG A 286 -7.93 12.43 0.01
N ALA A 287 -9.24 12.34 0.28
CA ALA A 287 -10.02 13.48 0.71
C ALA A 287 -9.48 14.10 2.01
N LEU A 288 -9.11 13.28 3.00
CA LEU A 288 -8.51 13.75 4.25
C LEU A 288 -7.14 14.41 4.05
N ILE A 289 -6.26 13.78 3.26
CA ILE A 289 -4.95 14.34 2.90
C ILE A 289 -5.16 15.67 2.17
N ALA A 290 -6.15 15.75 1.29
CA ALA A 290 -6.54 16.98 0.60
C ALA A 290 -7.12 18.05 1.53
N GLY A 291 -7.32 17.76 2.82
CA GLY A 291 -7.95 18.66 3.77
C GLY A 291 -9.44 18.85 3.51
N ARG A 292 -10.11 17.89 2.86
CA ARG A 292 -11.56 17.87 2.64
C ARG A 292 -12.24 16.94 3.64
N SER A 293 -13.49 17.23 3.95
CA SER A 293 -14.34 16.44 4.87
C SER A 293 -15.28 15.47 4.15
N HIS A 294 -15.23 15.42 2.81
CA HIS A 294 -16.07 14.53 2.01
C HIS A 294 -15.32 14.09 0.74
N VAL A 295 -15.67 12.90 0.26
CA VAL A 295 -15.16 12.33 -0.99
C VAL A 295 -15.83 12.99 -2.18
N THR A 296 -15.04 13.20 -3.24
CA THR A 296 -15.50 13.69 -4.55
C THR A 296 -15.31 12.61 -5.62
N LEU A 297 -15.96 12.78 -6.77
CA LEU A 297 -15.78 11.87 -7.90
C LEU A 297 -14.31 11.82 -8.38
N ASP A 298 -13.62 12.96 -8.34
CA ASP A 298 -12.19 13.07 -8.71
C ASP A 298 -11.29 12.15 -7.87
N ASP A 299 -11.63 11.95 -6.59
CA ASP A 299 -10.90 11.00 -5.71
C ASP A 299 -10.98 9.58 -6.21
N LEU A 300 -12.18 9.14 -6.62
CA LEU A 300 -12.39 7.81 -7.16
C LEU A 300 -11.71 7.65 -8.52
N GLN A 301 -11.77 8.66 -9.38
CA GLN A 301 -11.16 8.59 -10.71
C GLN A 301 -9.64 8.58 -10.66
N THR A 302 -9.04 9.43 -9.82
CA THR A 302 -7.58 9.48 -9.63
C THR A 302 -7.04 8.15 -9.11
N LEU A 303 -7.76 7.51 -8.18
CA LEU A 303 -7.31 6.27 -7.55
C LEU A 303 -7.75 5.00 -8.30
N ALA A 304 -8.53 5.13 -9.36
CA ALA A 304 -8.97 3.99 -10.16
C ALA A 304 -7.78 3.22 -10.76
N LYS A 305 -6.78 3.92 -11.32
CA LYS A 305 -5.58 3.28 -11.88
C LYS A 305 -4.79 2.46 -10.85
N PRO A 306 -4.28 3.05 -9.74
CA PRO A 306 -3.49 2.30 -8.77
C PRO A 306 -4.30 1.21 -8.05
N VAL A 307 -5.62 1.33 -7.93
CA VAL A 307 -6.46 0.28 -7.36
C VAL A 307 -6.73 -0.85 -8.36
N LEU A 308 -6.94 -0.57 -9.65
CA LEU A 308 -7.47 -1.57 -10.58
C LEU A 308 -6.39 -2.31 -11.39
N ARG A 309 -5.20 -1.73 -11.59
CA ARG A 309 -4.22 -2.30 -12.55
C ARG A 309 -3.77 -3.72 -12.27
N HIS A 310 -3.60 -4.10 -11.00
CA HIS A 310 -3.20 -5.46 -10.62
C HIS A 310 -4.40 -6.39 -10.40
N ARG A 311 -5.61 -5.92 -10.71
CA ARG A 311 -6.87 -6.64 -10.56
C ARG A 311 -7.59 -6.90 -11.88
N ILE A 312 -7.08 -6.36 -12.97
CA ILE A 312 -7.59 -6.55 -14.32
C ILE A 312 -6.51 -7.27 -15.12
N LEU A 313 -6.87 -8.42 -15.68
CA LEU A 313 -5.99 -9.18 -16.56
C LEU A 313 -6.45 -9.00 -18.00
N VAL A 314 -5.58 -8.42 -18.82
CA VAL A 314 -5.79 -8.36 -20.27
C VAL A 314 -5.51 -9.73 -20.91
N ASN A 315 -6.08 -9.98 -22.07
CA ASN A 315 -5.85 -11.22 -22.82
C ASN A 315 -4.78 -11.03 -23.90
N TYR A 316 -4.28 -12.14 -24.47
CA TYR A 316 -3.26 -12.12 -25.53
C TYR A 316 -3.63 -11.27 -26.76
N ARG A 317 -4.92 -11.12 -27.04
CA ARG A 317 -5.37 -10.28 -28.16
C ARG A 317 -5.12 -8.81 -27.86
N ALA A 318 -5.47 -8.35 -26.65
CA ALA A 318 -5.18 -7.00 -26.20
C ALA A 318 -3.68 -6.71 -26.22
N GLU A 319 -2.86 -7.66 -25.75
CA GLU A 319 -1.39 -7.55 -25.81
C GLU A 319 -0.87 -7.42 -27.25
N ALA A 320 -1.39 -8.23 -28.18
CA ALA A 320 -1.02 -8.16 -29.60
C ALA A 320 -1.45 -6.85 -30.28
N GLU A 321 -2.55 -6.23 -29.80
CA GLU A 321 -3.05 -4.93 -30.24
C GLU A 321 -2.36 -3.75 -29.50
N GLY A 322 -1.42 -4.02 -28.58
CA GLY A 322 -0.71 -3.00 -27.81
C GLY A 322 -1.55 -2.32 -26.72
N VAL A 323 -2.69 -2.91 -26.35
CA VAL A 323 -3.59 -2.38 -25.33
C VAL A 323 -3.07 -2.73 -23.95
N THR A 324 -2.82 -1.70 -23.14
CA THR A 324 -2.39 -1.86 -21.74
C THR A 324 -3.57 -1.89 -20.78
N VAL A 325 -3.35 -2.41 -19.56
CA VAL A 325 -4.36 -2.37 -18.49
C VAL A 325 -4.75 -0.92 -18.15
N GLU A 326 -3.78 0.01 -18.20
CA GLU A 326 -4.00 1.44 -18.03
C GLU A 326 -4.99 1.99 -19.05
N ASN A 327 -4.86 1.63 -20.33
CA ASN A 327 -5.81 2.06 -21.37
C ASN A 327 -7.21 1.50 -21.12
N VAL A 328 -7.31 0.25 -20.62
CA VAL A 328 -8.59 -0.35 -20.25
C VAL A 328 -9.25 0.44 -19.11
N ILE A 329 -8.49 0.82 -18.09
CA ILE A 329 -9.00 1.59 -16.93
C ILE A 329 -9.43 3.00 -17.37
N GLU A 330 -8.65 3.67 -18.22
CA GLU A 330 -9.03 4.97 -18.78
C GLU A 330 -10.35 4.88 -19.55
N GLY A 331 -10.49 3.90 -20.44
CA GLY A 331 -11.73 3.66 -21.17
C GLY A 331 -12.93 3.36 -20.27
N LEU A 332 -12.71 2.68 -19.14
CA LEU A 332 -13.75 2.45 -18.13
C LEU A 332 -14.20 3.76 -17.46
N ILE A 333 -13.26 4.62 -17.07
CA ILE A 333 -13.55 5.91 -16.42
C ILE A 333 -14.31 6.84 -17.38
N GLU A 334 -13.94 6.87 -18.66
CA GLU A 334 -14.61 7.70 -19.67
C GLU A 334 -16.03 7.22 -19.99
N ARG A 335 -16.24 5.89 -19.98
CA ARG A 335 -17.52 5.29 -20.38
C ARG A 335 -18.60 5.41 -19.29
N ILE A 336 -18.21 5.47 -18.02
CA ILE A 336 -19.16 5.47 -16.92
C ILE A 336 -19.62 6.91 -16.66
N PRO A 337 -20.93 7.19 -16.78
CA PRO A 337 -21.45 8.54 -16.59
C PRO A 337 -21.21 9.06 -15.17
N LYS A 338 -20.97 10.37 -15.10
CA LYS A 338 -20.69 11.13 -13.88
C LYS A 338 -21.87 11.16 -12.91
#